data_AF-A0A2U3L6I1-F1
#
_entry.id   AF-A0A2U3L6I1-F1
#
_cell.length_a   1.000
_cell.length_b   1.000
_cell.length_c   1.000
_cell.angle_alpha   90.00
_cell.angle_beta   90.00
_cell.angle_gamma   90.00
#
_symmetry.space_group_name_H-M   'P 1'
#
loop_
_entity.id
_entity.type
_entity.pdbx_description
1 polymer ?
#
loop_
_entity_poly.entity_id
_entity_poly.type
_entity_poly.pdbx_seq_one_letter_code
_entity_poly.pdbx_strand_id
1 'polypeptide(L)'
;MRLPALAMVAPLLLNAQVEPACREIKSALHAVEMARAAVDPDLRAAGAACDASADVRLFHLTHQRIFAWIEQAVSGSNGRDRFALLPLAAKAAFRAGDMEAAQSYARELLQMAPTYTKEPDYGDAIYDGYSVLGRVALHRENLPLARQYLMNAATTPGSPALSRNGPNMMLARELLEKGQAPAVLQFLVLCREFWKQDGGRINAWSDAIRQHEMPDFGANLDY
;
A
#
# COMPACT_ATOMS: atom_id res chain seq x y z
N MET A 1 34.64 -3.91 -46.71
CA MET A 1 35.95 -3.49 -46.19
C MET A 1 35.80 -2.07 -45.66
N ARG A 2 36.19 -1.84 -44.39
CA ARG A 2 36.33 -0.56 -43.66
C ARG A 2 35.07 0.11 -43.07
N LEU A 3 34.95 -0.02 -41.74
CA LEU A 3 34.92 1.14 -40.82
C LEU A 3 36.32 1.80 -40.79
N PRO A 4 36.46 3.12 -40.51
CA PRO A 4 36.45 3.69 -39.14
C PRO A 4 35.60 4.99 -39.02
N ALA A 5 35.02 5.36 -37.85
CA ALA A 5 35.64 6.01 -36.67
C ALA A 5 36.17 7.44 -36.98
N LEU A 6 35.99 8.51 -36.21
CA LEU A 6 35.57 8.72 -34.82
C LEU A 6 35.29 10.25 -34.61
N ALA A 7 34.46 10.57 -33.62
CA ALA A 7 34.53 11.70 -32.67
C ALA A 7 34.44 13.19 -33.12
N MET A 8 33.46 13.90 -32.56
CA MET A 8 33.60 14.82 -31.41
C MET A 8 32.30 15.62 -31.23
N VAL A 9 31.67 15.59 -30.04
CA VAL A 9 31.44 16.76 -29.16
C VAL A 9 31.16 16.23 -27.74
N ALA A 10 31.77 16.87 -26.75
CA ALA A 10 31.80 16.58 -25.31
C ALA A 10 30.49 16.97 -24.57
N PRO A 11 30.35 16.66 -23.27
CA PRO A 11 29.07 16.38 -22.60
C PRO A 11 28.39 17.60 -21.97
N LEU A 12 27.06 17.53 -21.88
CA LEU A 12 26.23 18.43 -21.07
C LEU A 12 25.34 17.60 -20.13
N LEU A 13 25.25 18.11 -18.91
CA LEU A 13 24.78 17.51 -17.68
C LEU A 13 23.26 17.27 -17.61
N LEU A 14 22.92 16.36 -16.68
CA LEU A 14 21.86 16.45 -15.66
C LEU A 14 20.53 15.72 -15.90
N ASN A 15 20.20 14.88 -14.91
CA ASN A 15 18.87 14.38 -14.52
C ASN A 15 18.14 13.38 -15.46
N ALA A 16 18.46 12.09 -15.34
CA ALA A 16 17.53 11.01 -15.69
C ALA A 16 17.98 9.64 -15.12
N GLN A 17 18.12 9.52 -13.79
CA GLN A 17 18.50 8.24 -13.17
C GLN A 17 17.70 7.96 -11.90
N VAL A 18 16.36 7.94 -12.01
CA VAL A 18 15.47 7.18 -11.12
C VAL A 18 14.19 6.84 -11.90
N GLU A 19 14.22 5.88 -12.83
CA GLU A 19 12.99 5.20 -13.35
C GLU A 19 13.30 4.10 -14.39
N PRO A 20 13.67 2.88 -13.94
CA PRO A 20 13.17 1.67 -14.62
C PRO A 20 12.38 0.72 -13.69
N ALA A 21 12.80 0.58 -12.43
CA ALA A 21 12.23 -0.41 -11.51
C ALA A 21 10.75 -0.15 -11.13
N CYS A 22 10.34 1.12 -11.04
CA CYS A 22 8.96 1.48 -10.69
C CYS A 22 7.96 1.26 -11.85
N ARG A 23 8.46 1.27 -13.10
CA ARG A 23 7.66 1.04 -14.31
C ARG A 23 7.49 -0.45 -14.59
N GLU A 24 8.50 -1.26 -14.27
CA GLU A 24 8.42 -2.73 -14.32
C GLU A 24 7.49 -3.29 -13.24
N ILE A 25 7.46 -2.73 -12.03
CA ILE A 25 6.54 -3.18 -10.96
C ILE A 25 5.08 -2.86 -11.29
N LYS A 26 4.77 -1.64 -11.79
CA LYS A 26 3.42 -1.32 -12.27
C LYS A 26 3.02 -2.16 -13.49
N SER A 27 3.95 -2.44 -14.40
CA SER A 27 3.71 -3.31 -15.55
C SER A 27 3.52 -4.77 -15.13
N ALA A 28 4.23 -5.25 -14.10
CA ALA A 28 4.06 -6.60 -13.56
C ALA A 28 2.72 -6.74 -12.82
N LEU A 29 2.31 -5.73 -12.04
CA LEU A 29 1.01 -5.72 -11.37
C LEU A 29 -0.14 -5.71 -12.39
N HIS A 30 -0.02 -4.88 -13.43
CA HIS A 30 -1.01 -4.81 -14.50
C HIS A 30 -0.98 -6.05 -15.41
N ALA A 31 0.19 -6.66 -15.66
CA ALA A 31 0.31 -7.92 -16.39
C ALA A 31 -0.29 -9.11 -15.62
N VAL A 32 -0.24 -9.09 -14.28
CA VAL A 32 -0.93 -10.07 -13.43
C VAL A 32 -2.45 -9.87 -13.47
N GLU A 33 -2.92 -8.62 -13.48
CA GLU A 33 -4.36 -8.28 -13.68
C GLU A 33 -4.86 -8.64 -15.09
N MET A 34 -4.04 -8.46 -16.11
CA MET A 34 -4.38 -8.83 -17.50
C MET A 34 -4.26 -10.34 -17.74
N ALA A 35 -3.31 -11.03 -17.11
CA ALA A 35 -3.22 -12.49 -17.13
C ALA A 35 -4.44 -13.15 -16.46
N ARG A 36 -5.06 -12.50 -15.46
CA ARG A 36 -6.33 -12.93 -14.87
C ARG A 36 -7.51 -12.87 -15.85
N ALA A 37 -7.43 -12.07 -16.92
CA ALA A 37 -8.46 -11.97 -17.97
C ALA A 37 -8.16 -12.81 -19.23
N ALA A 38 -6.91 -13.26 -19.42
CA ALA A 38 -6.45 -13.92 -20.65
C ALA A 38 -6.10 -15.42 -20.50
N VAL A 39 -6.10 -15.97 -19.28
CA VAL A 39 -5.72 -17.36 -19.04
C VAL A 39 -6.97 -18.25 -18.98
N ASP A 40 -7.24 -18.85 -20.15
CA ASP A 40 -7.84 -20.18 -20.38
C ASP A 40 -9.35 -20.29 -20.71
N PRO A 41 -9.73 -20.61 -21.97
CA PRO A 41 -11.09 -20.96 -22.36
C PRO A 41 -11.64 -22.23 -21.68
N ASP A 42 -10.78 -23.14 -21.21
CA ASP A 42 -11.21 -24.40 -20.57
C ASP A 42 -11.69 -24.20 -19.12
N LEU A 43 -11.35 -23.06 -18.49
CA LEU A 43 -11.87 -22.66 -17.18
C LEU A 43 -13.34 -22.19 -17.23
N ARG A 44 -13.88 -21.84 -18.41
CA ARG A 44 -15.33 -21.61 -18.58
C ARG A 44 -16.14 -22.89 -18.40
N ALA A 45 -15.56 -24.06 -18.69
CA ALA A 45 -16.22 -25.35 -18.50
C ALA A 45 -16.16 -25.84 -17.04
N ALA A 46 -15.13 -25.41 -16.28
CA ALA A 46 -14.98 -25.74 -14.85
C ALA A 46 -15.85 -24.86 -13.91
N GLY A 47 -16.57 -23.87 -14.44
CA GLY A 47 -17.49 -22.98 -13.69
C GLY A 47 -18.74 -23.67 -13.13
N ALA A 48 -18.85 -24.99 -13.25
CA ALA A 48 -19.86 -25.79 -12.56
C ALA A 48 -19.20 -26.52 -11.39
N ALA A 49 -19.19 -25.86 -10.23
CA ALA A 49 -18.75 -26.30 -8.91
C ALA A 49 -17.24 -26.18 -8.61
N CYS A 50 -16.85 -25.09 -7.93
CA CYS A 50 -15.57 -25.02 -7.21
C CYS A 50 -15.78 -24.43 -5.81
N ASP A 51 -15.20 -25.11 -4.82
CA ASP A 51 -15.28 -24.83 -3.39
C ASP A 51 -14.49 -23.55 -3.05
N ALA A 52 -15.06 -22.68 -2.21
CA ALA A 52 -14.42 -21.44 -1.74
C ALA A 52 -13.04 -21.66 -1.09
N SER A 53 -12.74 -22.87 -0.62
CA SER A 53 -11.45 -23.22 -0.01
C SER A 53 -10.30 -23.31 -1.03
N ALA A 54 -10.56 -23.65 -2.30
CA ALA A 54 -9.55 -23.72 -3.35
C ALA A 54 -9.12 -22.31 -3.79
N ASP A 55 -10.07 -21.38 -3.91
CA ASP A 55 -9.82 -19.98 -4.26
C ASP A 55 -8.99 -19.27 -3.18
N VAL A 56 -9.31 -19.51 -1.90
CA VAL A 56 -8.53 -18.96 -0.76
C VAL A 56 -7.11 -19.50 -0.75
N ARG A 57 -6.90 -20.80 -1.03
CA ARG A 57 -5.57 -21.40 -1.11
C ARG A 57 -4.75 -20.83 -2.26
N LEU A 58 -5.34 -20.72 -3.46
CA LEU A 58 -4.66 -20.17 -4.63
C LEU A 58 -4.28 -18.70 -4.43
N PHE A 59 -5.18 -17.91 -3.82
CA PHE A 59 -4.92 -16.53 -3.44
C PHE A 59 -3.76 -16.44 -2.45
N HIS A 60 -3.76 -17.25 -1.38
CA HIS A 60 -2.70 -17.27 -0.37
C HIS A 60 -1.33 -17.64 -0.98
N LEU A 61 -1.28 -18.69 -1.81
CA LEU A 61 -0.06 -19.09 -2.53
C LEU A 61 0.47 -17.98 -3.44
N THR A 62 -0.43 -17.19 -4.04
CA THR A 62 -0.04 -16.05 -4.88
C THR A 62 0.59 -14.94 -4.03
N HIS A 63 0.02 -14.63 -2.86
CA HIS A 63 0.56 -13.60 -1.96
C HIS A 63 1.90 -13.98 -1.36
N GLN A 64 2.08 -15.25 -0.98
CA GLN A 64 3.38 -15.75 -0.51
C GLN A 64 4.47 -15.61 -1.57
N ARG A 65 4.16 -15.89 -2.84
CA ARG A 65 5.12 -15.73 -3.94
C ARG A 65 5.48 -14.27 -4.19
N ILE A 66 4.49 -13.38 -4.20
CA ILE A 66 4.72 -11.93 -4.34
C ILE A 66 5.58 -11.42 -3.19
N PHE A 67 5.25 -11.81 -1.95
CA PHE A 67 6.01 -11.42 -0.79
C PHE A 67 7.46 -11.91 -0.84
N ALA A 68 7.72 -13.18 -1.19
CA ALA A 68 9.07 -13.72 -1.30
C ALA A 68 9.93 -12.94 -2.31
N TRP A 69 9.35 -12.51 -3.44
CA TRP A 69 10.06 -11.68 -4.42
C TRP A 69 10.42 -10.29 -3.85
N ILE A 70 9.48 -9.64 -3.15
CA ILE A 70 9.72 -8.35 -2.49
C ILE A 70 10.75 -8.47 -1.37
N GLU A 71 10.67 -9.53 -0.56
CA GLU A 71 11.61 -9.81 0.53
C GLU A 71 13.04 -9.96 0.03
N GLN A 72 13.23 -10.63 -1.11
CA GLN A 72 14.55 -10.73 -1.75
C GLN A 72 15.09 -9.34 -2.15
N ALA A 73 14.24 -8.49 -2.73
CA ALA A 73 14.62 -7.12 -3.11
C ALA A 73 14.98 -6.27 -1.90
N VAL A 74 14.16 -6.34 -0.83
CA VAL A 74 14.40 -5.61 0.43
C VAL A 74 15.69 -6.07 1.08
N SER A 75 15.97 -7.37 1.12
CA SER A 75 17.17 -7.94 1.74
C SER A 75 18.48 -7.45 1.10
N GLY A 76 18.46 -7.19 -0.21
CA GLY A 76 19.61 -6.63 -0.94
C GLY A 76 19.70 -5.10 -0.93
N SER A 77 18.73 -4.40 -0.34
CA SER A 77 18.62 -2.95 -0.38
C SER A 77 19.17 -2.27 0.88
N ASN A 78 19.57 -1.01 0.76
CA ASN A 78 19.98 -0.16 1.89
C ASN A 78 19.57 1.29 1.65
N GLY A 79 19.76 2.15 2.66
CA GLY A 79 19.53 3.59 2.54
C GLY A 79 18.17 3.94 1.95
N ARG A 80 18.18 4.81 0.94
CA ARG A 80 16.97 5.31 0.28
C ARG A 80 16.19 4.22 -0.45
N ASP A 81 16.88 3.28 -1.09
CA ASP A 81 16.23 2.19 -1.83
C ASP A 81 15.45 1.27 -0.87
N ARG A 82 16.05 1.00 0.30
CA ARG A 82 15.36 0.25 1.36
C ARG A 82 14.15 1.02 1.87
N PHE A 83 14.30 2.31 2.14
CA PHE A 83 13.19 3.16 2.57
C PHE A 83 12.01 3.09 1.61
N ALA A 84 12.26 3.16 0.30
CA ALA A 84 11.23 3.08 -0.73
C ALA A 84 10.56 1.70 -0.86
N LEU A 85 11.27 0.61 -0.52
CA LEU A 85 10.75 -0.76 -0.61
C LEU A 85 9.97 -1.21 0.63
N LEU A 86 10.28 -0.67 1.80
CA LEU A 86 9.68 -1.08 3.07
C LEU A 86 8.14 -0.97 3.13
N PRO A 87 7.47 0.07 2.58
CA PRO A 87 6.01 0.11 2.54
C PRO A 87 5.42 -1.06 1.75
N LEU A 88 6.02 -1.38 0.60
CA LEU A 88 5.61 -2.51 -0.24
C LEU A 88 5.83 -3.85 0.48
N ALA A 89 6.98 -4.00 1.14
CA ALA A 89 7.31 -5.19 1.94
C ALA A 89 6.30 -5.42 3.08
N ALA A 90 6.00 -4.38 3.84
CA ALA A 90 5.06 -4.44 4.95
C ALA A 90 3.65 -4.82 4.48
N LYS A 91 3.16 -4.20 3.40
CA LYS A 91 1.84 -4.51 2.81
C LYS A 91 1.80 -5.94 2.24
N ALA A 92 2.84 -6.38 1.54
CA ALA A 92 2.91 -7.71 0.95
C ALA A 92 2.99 -8.81 2.01
N ALA A 93 3.83 -8.64 3.03
CA ALA A 93 3.92 -9.55 4.17
C ALA A 93 2.57 -9.73 4.86
N PHE A 94 1.86 -8.61 5.11
CA PHE A 94 0.53 -8.65 5.72
C PHE A 94 -0.45 -9.46 4.87
N ARG A 95 -0.50 -9.21 3.55
CA ARG A 95 -1.39 -9.95 2.62
C ARG A 95 -1.00 -11.43 2.50
N ALA A 96 0.27 -11.76 2.68
CA ALA A 96 0.76 -13.13 2.71
C ALA A 96 0.45 -13.87 4.03
N GLY A 97 -0.08 -13.16 5.04
CA GLY A 97 -0.37 -13.73 6.36
C GLY A 97 0.83 -13.70 7.31
N ASP A 98 1.97 -13.14 6.91
CA ASP A 98 3.16 -13.01 7.76
C ASP A 98 3.09 -11.72 8.59
N MET A 99 2.42 -11.84 9.74
CA MET A 99 2.21 -10.71 10.65
C MET A 99 3.51 -10.24 11.33
N GLU A 100 4.49 -11.12 11.49
CA GLU A 100 5.78 -10.77 12.11
C GLU A 100 6.62 -9.95 11.15
N ALA A 101 6.78 -10.40 9.91
CA ALA A 101 7.48 -9.65 8.87
C ALA A 101 6.78 -8.31 8.57
N ALA A 102 5.44 -8.31 8.47
CA ALA A 102 4.66 -7.09 8.26
C ALA A 102 4.92 -6.04 9.34
N GLN A 103 4.90 -6.47 10.61
CA GLN A 103 5.20 -5.60 11.75
C GLN A 103 6.65 -5.12 11.72
N SER A 104 7.60 -6.01 11.41
CA SER A 104 9.02 -5.68 11.37
C SER A 104 9.31 -4.58 10.34
N TYR A 105 8.89 -4.79 9.09
CA TYR A 105 9.10 -3.81 8.02
C TYR A 105 8.37 -2.48 8.27
N ALA A 106 7.14 -2.53 8.81
CA ALA A 106 6.42 -1.30 9.15
C ALA A 106 7.11 -0.49 10.26
N ARG A 107 7.68 -1.17 11.28
CA ARG A 107 8.46 -0.49 12.34
C ARG A 107 9.75 0.08 11.81
N GLU A 108 10.46 -0.67 10.97
CA GLU A 108 11.68 -0.20 10.35
C GLU A 108 11.42 1.03 9.47
N LEU A 109 10.36 1.01 8.68
CA LEU A 109 9.92 2.16 7.87
C LEU A 109 9.75 3.41 8.73
N LEU A 110 9.02 3.29 9.85
CA LEU A 110 8.78 4.39 10.78
C LEU A 110 10.06 4.85 11.50
N GLN A 111 11.02 3.95 11.76
CA GLN A 111 12.33 4.30 12.31
C GLN A 111 13.20 5.06 11.30
N MET A 112 13.11 4.71 10.02
CA MET A 112 13.87 5.37 8.95
C MET A 112 13.25 6.72 8.55
N ALA A 113 11.93 6.86 8.58
CA ALA A 113 11.20 8.02 8.08
C ALA A 113 11.76 9.40 8.54
N PRO A 114 12.16 9.61 9.81
CA PRO A 114 12.73 10.89 10.25
C PRO A 114 14.03 11.30 9.52
N THR A 115 14.73 10.36 8.87
CA THR A 115 15.94 10.66 8.08
C THR A 115 15.63 11.06 6.63
N TYR A 116 14.39 10.81 6.16
CA TYR A 116 13.95 11.03 4.79
C TYR A 116 12.88 12.12 4.67
N THR A 117 12.82 13.09 5.60
CA THR A 117 11.78 14.14 5.63
C THR A 117 11.66 15.01 4.37
N LYS A 118 12.68 14.99 3.50
CA LYS A 118 12.70 15.71 2.22
C LYS A 118 12.23 14.86 1.03
N GLU A 119 12.05 13.57 1.22
CA GLU A 119 11.55 12.68 0.18
C GLU A 119 10.05 12.91 -0.04
N PRO A 120 9.57 12.84 -1.29
CA PRO A 120 8.17 13.12 -1.61
C PRO A 120 7.20 12.10 -1.01
N ASP A 121 7.68 10.89 -0.68
CA ASP A 121 6.94 9.77 -0.10
C ASP A 121 7.06 9.69 1.42
N TYR A 122 7.75 10.63 2.09
CA TYR A 122 7.89 10.65 3.55
C TYR A 122 6.55 10.59 4.28
N GLY A 123 5.56 11.34 3.79
CA GLY A 123 4.21 11.34 4.34
C GLY A 123 3.48 10.00 4.13
N ASP A 124 3.66 9.37 2.98
CA ASP A 124 3.13 8.04 2.70
C ASP A 124 3.78 6.99 3.61
N ALA A 125 5.09 7.06 3.84
CA ALA A 125 5.82 6.14 4.70
C ALA A 125 5.29 6.12 6.14
N ILE A 126 5.01 7.30 6.71
CA ILE A 126 4.39 7.41 8.03
C ILE A 126 2.99 6.79 8.02
N TYR A 127 2.20 7.14 7.02
CA TYR A 127 0.82 6.66 6.91
C TYR A 127 0.76 5.14 6.77
N ASP A 128 1.50 4.58 5.82
CA ASP A 128 1.54 3.16 5.49
C ASP A 128 2.11 2.33 6.64
N GLY A 129 3.19 2.78 7.29
CA GLY A 129 3.78 2.10 8.43
C GLY A 129 2.77 1.93 9.57
N TYR A 130 2.09 3.00 9.96
CA TYR A 130 1.07 2.91 11.00
C TYR A 130 -0.20 2.17 10.54
N SER A 131 -0.60 2.31 9.27
CA SER A 131 -1.75 1.57 8.73
C SER A 131 -1.52 0.05 8.82
N VAL A 132 -0.36 -0.45 8.37
CA VAL A 132 -0.03 -1.88 8.48
C VAL A 132 0.04 -2.33 9.94
N LEU A 133 0.65 -1.55 10.84
CA LEU A 133 0.69 -1.88 12.27
C LEU A 133 -0.71 -1.94 12.90
N GLY A 134 -1.61 -1.05 12.48
CA GLY A 134 -3.00 -1.08 12.91
C GLY A 134 -3.71 -2.35 12.50
N ARG A 135 -3.52 -2.78 11.25
CA ARG A 135 -4.12 -4.02 10.73
C ARG A 135 -3.53 -5.28 11.38
N VAL A 136 -2.22 -5.30 11.62
CA VAL A 136 -1.57 -6.36 12.42
C VAL A 136 -2.16 -6.40 13.84
N ALA A 137 -2.39 -5.25 14.46
CA ALA A 137 -3.02 -5.19 15.79
C ALA A 137 -4.45 -5.74 15.76
N LEU A 138 -5.25 -5.45 14.73
CA LEU A 138 -6.58 -6.04 14.55
C LEU A 138 -6.55 -7.55 14.37
N HIS A 139 -5.61 -8.07 13.58
CA HIS A 139 -5.42 -9.52 13.41
C HIS A 139 -5.10 -10.22 14.74
N ARG A 140 -4.48 -9.50 15.69
CA ARG A 140 -4.19 -9.97 17.04
C ARG A 140 -5.25 -9.57 18.07
N GLU A 141 -6.42 -9.14 17.59
CA GLU A 141 -7.57 -8.72 18.41
C GLU A 141 -7.27 -7.57 19.38
N ASN A 142 -6.18 -6.81 19.15
CA ASN A 142 -5.80 -5.67 19.98
C ASN A 142 -6.43 -4.38 19.44
N LEU A 143 -7.73 -4.24 19.71
CA LEU A 143 -8.54 -3.12 19.26
C LEU A 143 -8.05 -1.75 19.78
N PRO A 144 -7.64 -1.59 21.06
CA PRO A 144 -7.09 -0.33 21.54
C PRO A 144 -5.86 0.13 20.74
N LEU A 145 -4.95 -0.80 20.47
CA LEU A 145 -3.71 -0.50 19.74
C LEU A 145 -3.98 -0.20 18.26
N ALA A 146 -4.92 -0.91 17.62
CA ALA A 146 -5.33 -0.61 16.26
C ALA A 146 -5.87 0.82 16.09
N ARG A 147 -6.69 1.29 17.03
CA ARG A 147 -7.18 2.68 17.05
C ARG A 147 -6.05 3.68 17.20
N GLN A 148 -5.11 3.41 18.11
CA GLN A 148 -3.95 4.27 18.31
C GLN A 148 -3.12 4.37 17.02
N TYR A 149 -2.90 3.25 16.34
CA TYR A 149 -2.19 3.26 15.07
C TYR A 149 -2.97 3.98 13.96
N LEU A 150 -4.30 3.90 13.91
CA LEU A 150 -5.10 4.71 12.98
C LEU A 150 -4.90 6.21 13.23
N MET A 151 -4.87 6.66 14.49
CA MET A 151 -4.61 8.05 14.84
C MET A 151 -3.20 8.49 14.43
N ASN A 152 -2.20 7.64 14.71
CA ASN A 152 -0.82 7.92 14.36
C ASN A 152 -0.61 7.99 12.83
N ALA A 153 -1.30 7.16 12.05
CA ALA A 153 -1.27 7.25 10.58
C ALA A 153 -1.74 8.64 10.12
N ALA A 154 -2.77 9.19 10.76
CA ALA A 154 -3.31 10.50 10.44
C ALA A 154 -2.46 11.69 10.91
N THR A 155 -1.39 11.47 11.71
CA THR A 155 -0.43 12.55 12.06
C THR A 155 0.63 12.76 10.97
N THR A 156 0.51 12.09 9.83
CA THR A 156 1.35 12.35 8.66
C THR A 156 1.31 13.83 8.25
N PRO A 157 2.42 14.44 7.83
CA PRO A 157 2.41 15.78 7.23
C PRO A 157 1.71 15.79 5.84
N GLY A 158 1.30 14.64 5.34
CA GLY A 158 0.76 14.47 4.00
C GLY A 158 1.85 14.29 2.95
N SER A 159 1.42 14.05 1.72
CA SER A 159 2.29 13.88 0.55
C SER A 159 1.53 14.25 -0.73
N PRO A 160 2.22 14.41 -1.89
CA PRO A 160 1.53 14.60 -3.16
C PRO A 160 0.56 13.46 -3.51
N ALA A 161 0.89 12.22 -3.13
CA ALA A 161 0.03 11.06 -3.37
C ALA A 161 -1.20 11.08 -2.45
N LEU A 162 -1.01 11.27 -1.13
CA LEU A 162 -2.11 11.39 -0.17
C LEU A 162 -3.02 12.58 -0.46
N SER A 163 -2.47 13.70 -0.94
CA SER A 163 -3.25 14.88 -1.29
C SER A 163 -4.13 14.65 -2.54
N ARG A 164 -3.65 13.85 -3.49
CA ARG A 164 -4.37 13.54 -4.73
C ARG A 164 -5.38 12.40 -4.55
N ASN A 165 -4.95 11.30 -3.95
CA ASN A 165 -5.72 10.05 -3.91
C ASN A 165 -6.51 9.90 -2.59
N GLY A 166 -6.03 10.55 -1.53
CA GLY A 166 -6.50 10.32 -0.17
C GLY A 166 -5.76 9.16 0.53
N PRO A 167 -6.09 8.90 1.79
CA PRO A 167 -5.56 7.78 2.55
C PRO A 167 -6.23 6.45 2.16
N ASN A 168 -5.52 5.33 2.33
CA ASN A 168 -6.15 4.00 2.22
C ASN A 168 -7.04 3.76 3.45
N MET A 169 -8.32 3.45 3.23
CA MET A 169 -9.35 3.35 4.27
C MET A 169 -9.54 1.94 4.83
N MET A 170 -8.71 0.96 4.45
CA MET A 170 -8.88 -0.43 4.86
C MET A 170 -8.84 -0.59 6.39
N LEU A 171 -7.86 0.03 7.07
CA LEU A 171 -7.81 -0.01 8.54
C LEU A 171 -9.05 0.66 9.17
N ALA A 172 -9.51 1.77 8.60
CA ALA A 172 -10.72 2.45 9.07
C ALA A 172 -11.96 1.57 8.89
N ARG A 173 -12.12 0.92 7.74
CA ARG A 173 -13.19 -0.05 7.48
C ARG A 173 -13.18 -1.21 8.46
N GLU A 174 -12.03 -1.86 8.64
CA GLU A 174 -11.89 -2.99 9.57
C GLU A 174 -12.21 -2.57 11.02
N LEU A 175 -11.89 -1.33 11.41
CA LEU A 175 -12.27 -0.75 12.69
C LEU A 175 -13.79 -0.49 12.81
N LEU A 176 -14.45 -0.04 11.75
CA LEU A 176 -15.91 0.10 11.71
C LEU A 176 -16.61 -1.25 11.85
N GLU A 177 -16.10 -2.30 11.20
CA GLU A 177 -16.60 -3.68 11.34
C GLU A 177 -16.48 -4.20 12.78
N LYS A 178 -15.58 -3.62 13.59
CA LYS A 178 -15.43 -3.86 15.04
C LYS A 178 -16.12 -2.81 15.92
N GLY A 179 -17.04 -2.03 15.36
CA GLY A 179 -17.85 -1.05 16.10
C GLY A 179 -17.10 0.22 16.55
N GLN A 180 -15.90 0.50 16.02
CA GLN A 180 -15.09 1.65 16.43
C GLN A 180 -15.42 2.93 15.66
N ALA A 181 -16.70 3.22 15.46
CA ALA A 181 -17.18 4.43 14.78
C ALA A 181 -16.60 5.75 15.32
N PRO A 182 -16.51 5.98 16.66
CA PRO A 182 -15.94 7.23 17.17
C PRO A 182 -14.49 7.46 16.76
N ALA A 183 -13.67 6.41 16.74
CA ALA A 183 -12.27 6.51 16.34
C ALA A 183 -12.15 6.83 14.84
N VAL A 184 -13.00 6.24 14.00
CA VAL A 184 -12.96 6.48 12.55
C VAL A 184 -13.47 7.88 12.20
N LEU A 185 -14.48 8.39 12.91
CA LEU A 185 -14.90 9.79 12.76
C LEU A 185 -13.79 10.78 13.13
N GLN A 186 -13.04 10.51 14.20
CA GLN A 186 -11.87 11.33 14.57
C GLN A 186 -10.78 11.26 13.51
N PHE A 187 -10.49 10.08 12.99
CA PHE A 187 -9.55 9.87 11.89
C PHE A 187 -9.93 10.71 10.67
N LEU A 188 -11.21 10.69 10.28
CA LEU A 188 -11.72 11.46 9.15
C LEU A 188 -11.53 12.97 9.31
N VAL A 189 -11.67 13.49 10.54
CA VAL A 189 -11.36 14.90 10.84
C VAL A 189 -9.88 15.21 10.58
N LEU A 190 -8.98 14.36 11.07
CA LEU A 190 -7.53 14.54 10.87
C LEU A 190 -7.13 14.44 9.40
N CYS A 191 -7.79 13.57 8.62
CA CYS A 191 -7.53 13.43 7.19
C CYS A 191 -7.73 14.73 6.39
N ARG A 192 -8.57 15.65 6.90
CA ARG A 192 -8.79 16.96 6.27
C ARG A 192 -7.54 17.81 6.23
N GLU A 193 -6.52 17.54 7.04
CA GLU A 193 -5.30 18.34 7.03
C GLU A 193 -4.43 18.07 5.80
N PHE A 194 -4.40 16.83 5.32
CA PHE A 194 -3.58 16.46 4.16
C PHE A 194 -4.40 16.19 2.88
N TRP A 195 -5.70 15.87 3.00
CA TRP A 195 -6.56 15.57 1.86
C TRP A 195 -7.61 16.67 1.63
N LYS A 196 -7.17 17.81 1.10
CA LYS A 196 -8.03 18.99 0.84
C LYS A 196 -8.93 18.83 -0.39
N GLN A 197 -8.56 17.93 -1.31
CA GLN A 197 -9.32 17.64 -2.53
C GLN A 197 -10.14 16.35 -2.37
N ASP A 198 -10.72 16.13 -1.19
CA ASP A 198 -11.49 14.91 -0.90
C ASP A 198 -12.80 14.82 -1.71
N GLY A 199 -13.22 15.91 -2.35
CA GLY A 199 -14.41 15.93 -3.20
C GLY A 199 -15.70 15.73 -2.42
N GLY A 200 -15.70 16.06 -1.12
CA GLY A 200 -16.82 15.84 -0.22
C GLY A 200 -16.91 14.41 0.35
N ARG A 201 -15.98 13.51 0.00
CA ARG A 201 -15.97 12.13 0.50
C ARG A 201 -15.88 12.06 2.01
N ILE A 202 -15.06 12.88 2.66
CA ILE A 202 -14.93 12.85 4.12
C ILE A 202 -16.28 13.20 4.78
N ASN A 203 -17.05 14.14 4.22
CA ASN A 203 -18.40 14.45 4.71
C ASN A 203 -19.34 13.26 4.51
N ALA A 204 -19.44 12.75 3.29
CA ALA A 204 -20.32 11.63 2.96
C ALA A 204 -20.04 10.39 3.83
N TRP A 205 -18.76 10.02 3.99
CA TRP A 205 -18.36 8.91 4.85
C TRP A 205 -18.66 9.16 6.32
N SER A 206 -18.45 10.39 6.81
CA SER A 206 -18.80 10.74 8.19
C SER A 206 -20.30 10.62 8.45
N ASP A 207 -21.13 11.03 7.49
CA ASP A 207 -22.59 10.97 7.60
C ASP A 207 -23.10 9.54 7.58
N ALA A 208 -22.57 8.68 6.71
CA ALA A 208 -22.87 7.24 6.71
C ALA A 208 -22.53 6.60 8.07
N ILE A 209 -21.33 6.87 8.62
CA ILE A 209 -20.93 6.31 9.93
C ILE A 209 -21.89 6.76 11.04
N ARG A 210 -22.33 8.02 11.05
CA ARG A 210 -23.29 8.55 12.04
C ARG A 210 -24.67 7.90 11.92
N GLN A 211 -25.04 7.45 10.72
CA GLN A 211 -26.26 6.70 10.46
C GLN A 211 -26.11 5.20 10.72
N HIS A 212 -24.97 4.76 11.29
CA HIS A 212 -24.63 3.36 11.51
C HIS A 212 -24.52 2.54 10.22
N GLU A 213 -24.24 3.22 9.10
CA GLU A 213 -24.00 2.60 7.80
C GLU A 213 -22.49 2.45 7.55
N MET A 214 -22.11 1.43 6.77
CA MET A 214 -20.74 1.28 6.30
C MET A 214 -20.52 2.21 5.11
N PRO A 215 -19.56 3.16 5.16
CA PRO A 215 -19.25 3.99 4.01
C PRO A 215 -18.77 3.18 2.82
N ASP A 216 -19.15 3.60 1.62
CA ASP A 216 -18.49 3.14 0.39
C ASP A 216 -17.17 3.90 0.22
N PHE A 217 -16.08 3.27 0.65
CA PHE A 217 -14.73 3.80 0.50
C PHE A 217 -14.18 3.66 -0.93
N GLY A 218 -14.84 2.89 -1.80
CA GLY A 218 -14.45 2.67 -3.20
C GLY A 218 -12.95 2.36 -3.36
N ALA A 219 -12.31 3.08 -4.30
CA ALA A 219 -10.89 2.90 -4.65
C ALA A 219 -9.92 3.15 -3.48
N ASN A 220 -10.34 3.80 -2.39
CA ASN A 220 -9.51 3.98 -1.21
C ASN A 220 -9.28 2.68 -0.42
N LEU A 221 -9.75 1.52 -0.89
CA LEU A 221 -9.46 0.22 -0.29
C LEU A 221 -8.30 -0.54 -0.93
N ASP A 222 -7.87 -0.15 -2.14
CA ASP A 222 -7.14 -1.08 -3.03
C ASP A 222 -5.63 -0.80 -3.23
N TYR A 223 -5.10 0.35 -2.79
CA TYR A 223 -3.69 0.77 -3.03
C TYR A 223 -2.78 0.75 -1.80
#